data_AF-A0A7G8G5U1-F1
#
_entry.id   AF-A0A7G8G5U1-F1
#
_cell.length_a   1.000
_cell.length_b   1.000
_cell.length_c   1.000
_cell.angle_alpha   90.00
_cell.angle_beta   90.00
_cell.angle_gamma   90.00
#
_symmetry.space_group_name_H-M   'P 1'
#
loop_
_entity.id
_entity.type
_entity.pdbx_description
1 polymer ?
#
loop_
_entity_poly.entity_id
_entity_poly.type
_entity_poly.pdbx_seq_one_letter_code
_entity_poly.pdbx_strand_id
1 'polypeptide(L)' 'MATDSALVKALVERVHAVYGAELSDVERKCWTVVHEHHHGAMPTEYDIREIDEDLYLAVLEAVRKRH' A
#
# COMPACT_ATOMS: atom_id res chain seq x y z
N MET A 1 -2.54 15.44 6.50
CA MET A 1 -1.14 15.94 6.66
C MET A 1 -0.42 15.71 5.33
N ALA A 2 0.72 16.35 5.06
CA ALA A 2 1.43 16.05 3.80
C ALA A 2 1.98 14.62 3.87
N THR A 3 1.48 13.72 3.02
CA THR A 3 1.99 12.35 2.92
C THR A 3 3.47 12.38 2.51
N ASP A 4 4.33 11.78 3.33
CA ASP A 4 5.78 11.78 3.08
C ASP A 4 6.11 11.02 1.78
N SER A 5 6.69 11.73 0.81
CA SER A 5 7.07 11.16 -0.49
C SER A 5 8.08 10.03 -0.37
N ALA A 6 8.99 10.07 0.62
CA ALA A 6 9.95 9.00 0.86
C ALA A 6 9.25 7.73 1.34
N LEU A 7 8.27 7.87 2.23
CA LEU A 7 7.45 6.77 2.72
C LEU A 7 6.61 6.16 1.58
N VAL A 8 5.93 6.98 0.79
CA VAL A 8 5.15 6.50 -0.37
C VAL A 8 6.02 5.68 -1.30
N LYS A 9 7.24 6.17 -1.63
CA LYS A 9 8.18 5.44 -2.48
C LYS A 9 8.57 4.09 -1.86
N ALA A 10 8.87 4.05 -0.57
CA ALA A 10 9.22 2.81 0.12
C ALA A 10 8.07 1.78 0.08
N LEU A 11 6.83 2.23 0.26
CA LEU A 11 5.64 1.36 0.21
C LEU A 11 5.34 0.87 -1.21
N VAL A 12 5.55 1.70 -2.24
CA VAL A 12 5.47 1.26 -3.65
C VAL A 12 6.47 0.14 -3.94
N GLU A 13 7.74 0.31 -3.52
CA GLU A 13 8.74 -0.76 -3.68
C GLU A 13 8.35 -2.02 -2.90
N ARG A 14 7.76 -1.87 -1.71
CA ARG A 14 7.24 -3.00 -0.93
C ARG A 14 6.11 -3.74 -1.65
N VAL A 15 5.15 -3.03 -2.25
CA VAL A 15 4.06 -3.64 -3.05
C VAL A 15 4.64 -4.51 -4.16
N HIS A 16 5.61 -3.98 -4.93
CA HIS A 16 6.24 -4.74 -6.00
C HIS A 16 7.12 -5.89 -5.49
N ALA A 17 7.79 -5.72 -4.35
CA ALA A 17 8.59 -6.78 -3.75
C ALA A 17 7.74 -7.97 -3.27
N VAL A 18 6.52 -7.70 -2.76
CA VAL A 18 5.61 -8.74 -2.25
C VAL A 18 4.83 -9.41 -3.38
N TYR A 19 4.36 -8.65 -4.37
CA TYR A 19 3.40 -9.14 -5.37
C TYR A 19 3.95 -9.22 -6.80
N GLY A 20 5.18 -8.77 -7.03
CA GLY A 20 5.80 -8.72 -8.36
C GLY A 20 5.39 -7.52 -9.21
N ALA A 21 5.80 -7.56 -10.48
CA ALA A 21 5.55 -6.48 -11.44
C ALA A 21 4.14 -6.51 -12.05
N GLU A 22 3.52 -7.69 -12.19
CA GLU A 22 2.18 -7.84 -12.76
C GLU A 22 1.12 -7.75 -11.65
N LEU A 23 0.64 -6.53 -11.39
CA LEU A 23 -0.29 -6.27 -10.30
C LEU A 23 -1.76 -6.32 -10.77
N SER A 24 -2.39 -7.49 -10.72
CA SER A 24 -3.86 -7.57 -10.60
C SER A 24 -4.33 -7.06 -9.23
N ASP A 25 -5.54 -6.53 -9.11
CA ASP A 25 -6.12 -6.06 -7.84
C ASP A 25 -5.22 -5.08 -7.06
N VAL A 26 -4.68 -4.07 -7.74
CA VAL A 26 -3.75 -3.08 -7.19
C VAL A 26 -4.27 -2.44 -5.90
N GLU A 27 -5.57 -2.15 -5.83
CA GLU A 27 -6.23 -1.58 -4.65
C GLU A 27 -6.04 -2.45 -3.42
N ARG A 28 -6.39 -3.74 -3.52
CA ARG A 28 -6.23 -4.71 -2.42
C ARG A 28 -4.77 -4.84 -2.01
N LYS A 29 -3.85 -4.89 -2.98
CA LYS A 29 -2.41 -5.05 -2.71
C LYS A 29 -1.81 -3.82 -2.02
N CYS A 30 -2.16 -2.61 -2.46
CA CYS A 30 -1.73 -1.37 -1.83
C CYS A 30 -2.32 -1.27 -0.41
N TRP A 31 -3.61 -1.58 -0.26
CA TRP A 31 -4.27 -1.60 1.03
C TRP A 31 -3.57 -2.55 2.01
N THR A 32 -3.24 -3.78 1.60
CA THR A 32 -2.55 -4.76 2.45
C THR A 32 -1.20 -4.23 2.94
N VAL A 33 -0.39 -3.62 2.08
CA VAL A 33 0.93 -3.10 2.45
C VAL A 33 0.82 -1.89 3.39
N VAL A 34 -0.15 -1.00 3.16
CA VAL A 34 -0.39 0.14 4.05
C VAL A 34 -0.93 -0.33 5.40
N HIS A 35 -1.81 -1.34 5.40
CA HIS A 35 -2.26 -2.01 6.61
C HIS A 35 -1.08 -2.63 7.38
N GLU A 36 -0.20 -3.40 6.71
CA GLU A 36 1.02 -3.97 7.32
C GLU A 36 1.89 -2.88 7.94
N HIS A 37 2.08 -1.76 7.23
CA HIS A 37 2.85 -0.63 7.73
C HIS A 37 2.22 0.01 8.98
N HIS A 38 0.91 0.23 8.96
CA HIS A 38 0.18 0.89 10.05
C HIS A 38 0.08 0.00 11.30
N HIS A 39 -0.14 -1.31 11.12
CA HIS A 39 -0.40 -2.25 12.21
C HIS A 39 0.79 -3.13 12.58
N GLY A 40 1.87 -3.09 11.82
CA GLY A 40 3.06 -3.94 11.99
C GLY A 40 2.86 -5.40 11.60
N ALA A 41 1.71 -5.76 11.02
CA ALA A 41 1.37 -7.13 10.63
C ALA A 41 0.44 -7.17 9.41
N MET A 42 0.62 -8.18 8.57
CA MET A 42 -0.29 -8.45 7.44
C MET A 42 -1.73 -8.64 7.93
N PRO A 43 -2.74 -8.15 7.19
CA PRO A 43 -4.14 -8.39 7.52
C PRO A 43 -4.44 -9.88 7.45
N THR A 44 -5.19 -10.39 8.43
CA THR A 44 -5.81 -11.72 8.37
C THR A 44 -7.14 -11.61 7.60
N GLU A 45 -7.80 -12.73 7.28
CA GLU A 45 -9.10 -12.64 6.58
C GLU A 45 -10.12 -11.82 7.38
N TYR A 46 -10.83 -10.93 6.68
CA TYR A 46 -11.80 -9.97 7.21
C TYR A 46 -11.24 -9.00 8.27
N ASP A 47 -9.99 -8.57 8.12
CA ASP A 47 -9.44 -7.50 8.96
C ASP A 47 -10.14 -6.16 8.67
N ILE A 48 -10.91 -5.66 9.65
CA ILE A 48 -11.68 -4.40 9.58
C ILE A 48 -10.90 -3.20 10.14
N ARG A 49 -9.61 -3.35 10.41
CA ARG A 49 -8.82 -2.28 11.02
C ARG A 49 -8.66 -1.09 10.09
N GLU A 50 -8.72 0.09 10.69
CA GLU A 50 -8.53 1.37 10.02
C GLU A 50 -7.08 1.50 9.54
N ILE A 51 -6.89 2.17 8.41
CA ILE A 51 -5.58 2.53 7.86
C ILE A 51 -5.54 4.03 7.61
N ASP A 52 -4.34 4.56 7.41
CA ASP A 52 -4.19 5.93 6.91
C ASP A 52 -4.65 5.98 5.44
N GLU A 53 -5.84 6.55 5.22
CA GLU A 53 -6.47 6.67 3.90
C GLU A 53 -5.67 7.57 2.95
N ASP A 54 -5.14 8.69 3.44
CA ASP A 54 -4.34 9.62 2.64
C ASP A 54 -3.06 8.92 2.14
N LEU A 55 -2.42 8.13 2.99
CA LEU A 55 -1.25 7.32 2.62
C LEU A 55 -1.62 6.23 1.62
N TYR A 56 -2.75 5.55 1.81
CA TYR A 56 -3.24 4.53 0.88
C TYR A 56 -3.50 5.09 -0.51
N LEU A 57 -4.21 6.21 -0.62
CA LEU A 57 -4.51 6.84 -1.91
C LEU A 57 -3.23 7.30 -2.61
N ALA A 58 -2.26 7.85 -1.87
CA ALA A 58 -0.97 8.26 -2.42
C ALA A 58 -0.15 7.07 -2.96
N VAL A 59 -0.12 5.95 -2.23
CA VAL A 59 0.56 4.72 -2.68
C VAL A 59 -0.14 4.13 -3.90
N LEU A 60 -1.47 4.03 -3.87
CA LEU A 60 -2.26 3.51 -4.99
C LEU A 60 -2.04 4.32 -6.27
N GLU A 61 -2.06 5.65 -6.17
CA GLU A 61 -1.79 6.53 -7.31
C GLU A 61 -0.36 6.33 -7.84
N ALA A 62 0.63 6.24 -6.95
CA ALA A 62 2.03 6.07 -7.35
C ALA A 62 2.28 4.72 -8.04
N VAL A 63 1.67 3.62 -7.56
CA VAL A 63 1.74 2.31 -8.23
C VAL A 63 1.09 2.36 -9.61
N ARG A 64 -0.09 2.98 -9.73
CA ARG A 64 -0.81 3.12 -11.01
C ARG A 64 -0.03 3.92 -12.06
N LYS A 65 0.74 4.93 -11.65
CA LYS A 65 1.59 5.73 -12.57
C LYS A 65 2.81 4.99 -13.11
N ARG A 66 3.21 3.86 -12.51
CA ARG A 66 4.38 3.07 -12.89
C ARG A 66 4.05 1.92 -13.85
N HIS A 67 2.77 1.59 -13.99
CA HIS A 67 2.21 0.67 -14.99
C HIS A 67 1.89 1.39 -16.29
#